data_AF-A0A836TU31-F1
#
_entry.id   AF-A0A836TU31-F1
#
_cell.length_a   1.000
_cell.length_b   1.000
_cell.length_c   1.000
_cell.angle_alpha   90.00
_cell.angle_beta   90.00
_cell.angle_gamma   90.00
#
_symmetry.space_group_name_H-M   'P 1'
#
loop_
_entity.id
_entity.type
_entity.pdbx_description
1 polymer ?
#
loop_
_entity_poly.entity_id
_entity_poly.type
_entity_poly.pdbx_seq_one_letter_code
_entity_poly.pdbx_strand_id
1 'polypeptide(L)'
;MIGKSKAEDTGWIGLYQSTDQGENWANLNGQDGGPYDADFHPSVANGNLDGSGIYQGFYDFDMAVSDNDPDRVWVGVTAIGAYSASTYDIGWIHPDIQALHVQGDDVWVATDGGVNYSTDELTTHESRKSGIYNTTFWGYGQGWNTDIQVGGRYHNGNTGFHQAYASGIGSGAHLRLGGAESPTGYVDPMREGLVFFSDIQDVLLPSEADGNTTGMGNLGLYPNQSYSDSRSSELVRDPLYATHMYLGNGSSFWRSTDRGSTFEAVHDFGSNRSVLEIEQGRSDRNRFYAVVLNGGICRLYRSTDGGENWGIAPGSPSTWGKMEIALNPTDDLDIWAVQADNDEVRHSEDGGGVWANYTSGTSPLNGHDIRDVQCIGDEGIVIVTETGGFFRGASDGEWTDFSSGMPALWAPYESVPFYRDGLLRVADKGKGVWEAEFPWYVAPEAQPMTESPTVYCSADTVDFECYSLVMGADASRQWSFSPQPAWISSPSDRHPRVVFGNEGSYDVTLTVTDALGNSSTKTVASIVQVGAAANCQAAPESGDALYCSGSSAHGITQDLDVTSNHFTAMAWVRPEGIQGGYTGIVLDASESAGFNFRENNQIGYHWPGGQWWWSS
;
A
#
# COMPACT_ATOMS: atom_id res chain seq x y z
N MET A 1 37.21 -0.40 16.65
CA MET A 1 37.90 0.55 15.75
C MET A 1 37.21 0.49 14.40
N ILE A 2 36.70 1.64 13.95
CA ILE A 2 36.00 1.80 12.67
C ILE A 2 36.97 2.48 11.70
N GLY A 3 37.11 1.92 10.50
CA GLY A 3 38.03 2.43 9.50
C GLY A 3 38.38 1.43 8.40
N LYS A 4 39.28 1.84 7.51
CA LYS A 4 39.79 1.01 6.42
C LYS A 4 41.31 1.05 6.43
N SER A 5 41.92 -0.03 6.88
CA SER A 5 43.38 -0.23 6.93
C SER A 5 43.92 -0.86 5.64
N LYS A 6 43.08 -1.63 4.92
CA LYS A 6 43.39 -2.32 3.67
C LYS A 6 42.17 -2.40 2.74
N ALA A 7 42.36 -2.92 1.54
CA ALA A 7 41.39 -2.79 0.44
C ALA A 7 40.09 -3.58 0.68
N GLU A 8 40.19 -4.70 1.38
CA GLU A 8 39.09 -5.58 1.76
C GLU A 8 38.30 -5.09 2.97
N ASP A 9 38.72 -4.00 3.62
CA ASP A 9 38.03 -3.48 4.80
C ASP A 9 36.77 -2.70 4.41
N THR A 10 35.66 -3.11 5.01
CA THR A 10 34.36 -2.45 4.87
C THR A 10 34.02 -1.64 6.11
N GLY A 11 35.02 -0.95 6.66
CA GLY A 11 34.83 0.02 7.72
C GLY A 11 34.87 -0.52 9.15
N TRP A 12 35.08 -1.83 9.32
CA TRP A 12 35.38 -2.44 10.63
C TRP A 12 36.83 -2.93 10.66
N ILE A 13 37.62 -2.46 11.63
CA ILE A 13 39.00 -2.95 11.83
C ILE A 13 39.03 -4.00 12.95
N GLY A 14 38.30 -3.79 14.05
CA GLY A 14 38.25 -4.75 15.16
C GLY A 14 38.07 -4.09 16.52
N LEU A 15 37.79 -4.90 17.54
CA LEU A 15 37.70 -4.48 18.94
C LEU A 15 39.03 -4.77 19.65
N TYR A 16 39.62 -3.76 20.26
CA TYR A 16 40.90 -3.88 20.96
C TYR A 16 40.68 -3.77 22.46
N GLN A 17 41.32 -4.65 23.21
CA GLN A 17 41.31 -4.69 24.67
C GLN A 17 42.73 -4.54 25.20
N SER A 18 42.87 -3.82 26.30
CA SER A 18 44.08 -3.81 27.13
C SER A 18 43.74 -4.40 28.50
N THR A 19 44.56 -5.33 28.96
CA THR A 19 44.46 -5.94 30.30
C THR A 19 45.56 -5.47 31.24
N ASP A 20 46.38 -4.50 30.82
CA ASP A 20 47.57 -4.01 31.52
C ASP A 20 47.59 -2.48 31.61
N GLN A 21 46.42 -1.90 31.87
CA GLN A 21 46.26 -0.44 32.09
C GLN A 21 46.65 0.41 30.88
N GLY A 22 46.50 -0.13 29.67
CA GLY A 22 46.72 0.57 28.41
C GLY A 22 48.14 0.48 27.85
N GLU A 23 49.03 -0.31 28.48
CA GLU A 23 50.40 -0.50 28.00
C GLU A 23 50.44 -1.31 26.70
N ASN A 24 49.65 -2.38 26.62
CA ASN A 24 49.51 -3.20 25.43
C ASN A 24 48.02 -3.37 25.05
N TRP A 25 47.77 -3.45 23.74
CA TRP A 25 46.44 -3.65 23.17
C TRP A 25 46.46 -4.87 22.27
N ALA A 26 45.48 -5.74 22.44
CA ALA A 26 45.26 -6.90 21.59
C ALA A 26 43.89 -6.80 20.93
N ASN A 27 43.83 -7.14 19.64
CA ASN A 27 42.56 -7.34 18.96
C ASN A 27 41.93 -8.64 19.45
N LEU A 28 40.68 -8.59 19.93
CA LEU A 28 39.98 -9.74 20.50
C LEU A 28 39.73 -10.87 19.49
N ASN A 29 39.65 -10.55 18.21
CA ASN A 29 39.46 -11.53 17.13
C ASN A 29 40.79 -12.00 16.53
N GLY A 30 41.92 -11.40 16.94
CA GLY A 30 43.24 -11.74 16.43
C GLY A 30 43.51 -11.34 14.97
N GLN A 31 42.56 -10.64 14.33
CA GLN A 31 42.68 -10.14 12.95
C GLN A 31 42.22 -8.69 12.83
N ASP A 32 43.01 -7.88 12.14
CA ASP A 32 42.64 -6.51 11.79
C ASP A 32 41.99 -6.46 10.41
N GLY A 33 40.79 -5.91 10.33
CA GLY A 33 40.04 -5.72 9.08
C GLY A 33 39.56 -7.03 8.46
N GLY A 34 39.19 -7.00 7.18
CA GLY A 34 38.74 -8.19 6.45
C GLY A 34 39.84 -9.28 6.31
N PRO A 35 39.54 -10.50 5.86
CA PRO A 35 38.21 -10.99 5.50
C PRO A 35 37.33 -11.19 6.73
N TYR A 36 36.05 -10.83 6.61
CA TYR A 36 35.08 -11.00 7.69
C TYR A 36 34.40 -12.37 7.60
N ASP A 37 33.98 -12.86 8.75
CA ASP A 37 33.27 -14.11 8.92
C ASP A 37 32.27 -13.92 10.06
N ALA A 38 30.99 -14.23 9.82
CA ALA A 38 29.93 -13.95 10.78
C ALA A 38 30.12 -14.65 12.13
N ASP A 39 30.82 -15.79 12.15
CA ASP A 39 31.01 -16.61 13.34
C ASP A 39 32.34 -16.35 14.06
N PHE A 40 33.39 -15.97 13.32
CA PHE A 40 34.75 -15.86 13.86
C PHE A 40 35.35 -14.46 13.85
N HIS A 41 34.98 -13.63 12.86
CA HIS A 41 35.48 -12.25 12.73
C HIS A 41 34.42 -11.34 12.12
N PRO A 42 33.33 -11.09 12.85
CA PRO A 42 32.21 -10.37 12.30
C PRO A 42 32.51 -8.87 12.11
N SER A 43 31.96 -8.30 11.05
CA SER A 43 31.87 -6.84 10.89
C SER A 43 30.53 -6.34 11.39
N VAL A 44 30.52 -5.63 12.52
CA VAL A 44 29.31 -4.96 13.01
C VAL A 44 29.00 -3.68 12.24
N ALA A 45 29.94 -3.16 11.45
CA ALA A 45 29.77 -1.94 10.65
C ALA A 45 29.04 -2.16 9.32
N ASN A 46 28.75 -3.41 9.00
CA ASN A 46 28.03 -3.80 7.80
C ASN A 46 26.65 -4.34 8.16
N GLY A 47 25.68 -4.15 7.26
CA GLY A 47 24.33 -4.69 7.44
C GLY A 47 24.30 -6.21 7.60
N ASN A 48 25.34 -6.91 7.15
CA ASN A 48 25.57 -8.33 7.45
C ASN A 48 26.90 -8.52 8.18
N LEU A 49 26.92 -9.43 9.16
CA LEU A 49 28.11 -9.71 9.98
C LEU A 49 29.28 -10.31 9.19
N ASP A 50 29.04 -10.88 8.01
CA ASP A 50 30.09 -11.36 7.09
C ASP A 50 30.79 -10.24 6.29
N GLY A 51 30.51 -8.97 6.62
CA GLY A 51 31.10 -7.80 5.97
C GLY A 51 30.45 -7.42 4.64
N SER A 52 29.38 -8.11 4.23
CA SER A 52 28.58 -7.76 3.05
C SER A 52 27.46 -6.75 3.35
N GLY A 53 26.81 -6.22 2.31
CA GLY A 53 25.72 -5.27 2.46
C GLY A 53 26.18 -3.82 2.66
N ILE A 54 25.24 -2.97 3.11
CA ILE A 54 25.48 -1.55 3.30
C ILE A 54 26.43 -1.35 4.48
N TYR A 55 27.41 -0.46 4.28
CA TYR A 55 28.30 0.00 5.34
C TYR A 55 27.86 1.41 5.76
N GLN A 56 27.54 1.58 7.04
CA GLN A 56 27.44 2.90 7.66
C GLN A 56 28.57 3.00 8.69
N GLY A 57 29.34 4.08 8.63
CA GLY A 57 30.55 4.25 9.44
C GLY A 57 30.25 4.57 10.90
N PHE A 58 30.97 5.53 11.48
CA PHE A 58 30.77 5.94 12.88
C PHE A 58 29.43 6.66 13.14
N TYR A 59 28.52 6.74 12.15
CA TYR A 59 27.25 7.46 12.32
C TYR A 59 26.33 6.77 13.34
N ASP A 60 26.34 5.42 13.34
CA ASP A 60 25.58 4.58 14.26
C ASP A 60 26.63 3.80 15.04
N PHE A 61 26.97 4.20 16.26
CA PHE A 61 27.96 3.47 17.05
C PHE A 61 27.65 3.61 18.54
N ASP A 62 27.54 2.47 19.21
CA ASP A 62 27.69 2.43 20.65
C ASP A 62 28.36 1.15 21.12
N MET A 63 28.86 1.17 22.36
CA MET A 63 29.41 0.01 23.02
C MET A 63 29.09 0.02 24.51
N ALA A 64 28.83 -1.17 25.05
CA ALA A 64 28.62 -1.35 26.48
C ALA A 64 29.33 -2.61 26.99
N VAL A 65 29.65 -2.62 28.28
CA VAL A 65 30.27 -3.75 28.98
C VAL A 65 29.27 -4.27 30.00
N SER A 66 29.22 -5.58 30.21
CA SER A 66 28.36 -6.16 31.25
C SER A 66 28.80 -5.70 32.64
N ASP A 67 27.82 -5.37 33.50
CA ASP A 67 28.06 -5.09 34.92
C ASP A 67 28.36 -6.38 35.72
N ASN A 68 28.00 -7.54 35.16
CA ASN A 68 28.14 -8.85 35.80
C ASN A 68 29.40 -9.61 35.34
N ASP A 69 29.84 -9.34 34.11
CA ASP A 69 31.02 -9.96 33.51
C ASP A 69 31.87 -8.91 32.77
N PRO A 70 32.99 -8.45 33.35
CA PRO A 70 33.83 -7.43 32.72
C PRO A 70 34.50 -7.89 31.43
N ASP A 71 34.51 -9.19 31.13
CA ASP A 71 35.00 -9.71 29.87
C ASP A 71 33.95 -9.57 28.76
N ARG A 72 32.65 -9.47 29.08
CA ARG A 72 31.55 -9.40 28.11
C ARG A 72 31.31 -7.98 27.62
N VAL A 73 31.46 -7.77 26.30
CA VAL A 73 31.31 -6.48 25.65
C VAL A 73 30.37 -6.58 24.46
N TRP A 74 29.42 -5.65 24.35
CA TRP A 74 28.58 -5.48 23.17
C TRP A 74 29.05 -4.27 22.37
N VAL A 75 29.12 -4.43 21.05
CA VAL A 75 29.39 -3.31 20.15
C VAL A 75 28.35 -3.32 19.04
N GLY A 76 27.73 -2.17 18.84
CA GLY A 76 26.73 -1.94 17.80
C GLY A 76 27.19 -0.88 16.81
N VAL A 77 26.96 -1.12 15.52
CA VAL A 77 26.99 -0.12 14.45
C VAL A 77 25.73 -0.28 13.59
N THR A 78 25.82 -0.78 12.36
CA THR A 78 24.65 -1.18 11.55
C THR A 78 24.13 -2.56 11.95
N ALA A 79 24.98 -3.37 12.57
CA ALA A 79 24.63 -4.60 13.26
C ALA A 79 25.18 -4.57 14.69
N ILE A 80 24.79 -5.53 15.52
CA ILE A 80 25.27 -5.65 16.89
C ILE A 80 25.90 -7.03 17.10
N GLY A 81 27.00 -7.08 17.85
CA GLY A 81 27.69 -8.32 18.19
C GLY A 81 28.16 -8.35 19.65
N ALA A 82 28.12 -9.54 20.25
CA ALA A 82 28.67 -9.81 21.57
C ALA A 82 30.09 -10.38 21.46
N TYR A 83 31.07 -9.70 22.03
CA TYR A 83 32.47 -10.15 22.09
C TYR A 83 32.74 -10.85 23.42
N SER A 84 33.58 -11.89 23.37
CA SER A 84 33.90 -12.84 24.46
C SER A 84 32.74 -13.72 24.95
N ALA A 85 31.56 -13.64 24.33
CA ALA A 85 30.45 -14.57 24.51
C ALA A 85 30.69 -15.90 23.78
N SER A 86 29.93 -16.96 24.13
CA SER A 86 29.98 -18.25 23.42
C SER A 86 29.44 -18.19 21.98
N THR A 87 28.68 -17.16 21.64
CA THR A 87 28.12 -16.87 20.31
C THR A 87 28.08 -15.37 20.05
N TYR A 88 28.41 -14.93 18.84
CA TYR A 88 28.28 -13.52 18.41
C TYR A 88 26.83 -13.15 18.06
N ASP A 89 26.02 -14.14 17.68
CA ASP A 89 24.61 -13.98 17.34
C ASP A 89 23.75 -13.79 18.60
N ILE A 90 23.05 -12.65 18.64
CA ILE A 90 22.13 -12.25 19.71
C ILE A 90 20.69 -12.11 19.21
N GLY A 91 20.39 -12.68 18.03
CA GLY A 91 19.09 -12.56 17.38
C GLY A 91 18.92 -11.25 16.59
N TRP A 92 17.79 -11.11 15.91
CA TRP A 92 17.51 -9.93 15.10
C TRP A 92 17.09 -8.75 15.97
N ILE A 93 17.98 -7.77 16.09
CA ILE A 93 17.67 -6.41 16.51
C ILE A 93 17.70 -5.53 15.26
N HIS A 94 16.83 -4.53 15.20
CA HIS A 94 16.80 -3.59 14.08
C HIS A 94 18.20 -2.96 13.89
N PRO A 95 18.67 -2.78 12.64
CA PRO A 95 19.93 -2.11 12.33
C PRO A 95 20.05 -0.69 12.92
N ASP A 96 21.23 -0.11 12.77
CA ASP A 96 21.59 1.28 13.10
C ASP A 96 21.45 1.58 14.62
N ILE A 97 22.39 1.01 15.37
CA ILE A 97 22.48 1.11 16.83
C ILE A 97 22.87 2.55 17.23
N GLN A 98 21.96 3.17 17.98
CA GLN A 98 22.09 4.55 18.46
C GLN A 98 22.48 4.63 19.93
N ALA A 99 22.13 3.62 20.74
CA ALA A 99 22.55 3.54 22.13
C ALA A 99 22.57 2.11 22.69
N LEU A 100 23.49 1.84 23.60
CA LEU A 100 23.64 0.65 24.41
C LEU A 100 23.80 1.06 25.88
N HIS A 101 22.94 0.57 26.75
CA HIS A 101 23.02 0.85 28.18
C HIS A 101 22.87 -0.40 29.01
N VAL A 102 23.71 -0.51 30.04
CA VAL A 102 23.76 -1.65 30.96
C VAL A 102 23.61 -1.12 32.38
N GLN A 103 22.70 -1.73 33.15
CA GLN A 103 22.51 -1.44 34.56
C GLN A 103 22.18 -2.74 35.31
N GLY A 104 23.18 -3.31 35.99
CA GLY A 104 23.05 -4.64 36.56
C GLY A 104 22.74 -5.67 35.47
N ASP A 105 21.61 -6.37 35.60
CA ASP A 105 21.15 -7.36 34.62
C ASP A 105 20.46 -6.72 33.41
N ASP A 106 20.03 -5.45 33.51
CA ASP A 106 19.26 -4.77 32.47
C ASP A 106 20.17 -4.32 31.32
N VAL A 107 19.85 -4.77 30.11
CA VAL A 107 20.51 -4.32 28.87
C VAL A 107 19.48 -3.67 27.96
N TRP A 108 19.72 -2.43 27.57
CA TRP A 108 18.88 -1.66 26.66
C TRP A 108 19.64 -1.39 25.36
N VAL A 109 18.97 -1.64 24.23
CA VAL A 109 19.50 -1.39 22.89
C VAL A 109 18.53 -0.48 22.16
N ALA A 110 18.95 0.74 21.85
CA ALA A 110 18.17 1.69 21.06
C ALA A 110 18.73 1.77 19.64
N THR A 111 17.83 1.80 18.67
CA THR A 111 18.13 1.86 17.24
C THR A 111 17.18 2.84 16.57
N ASP A 112 17.42 3.18 15.31
CA ASP A 112 16.49 3.98 14.50
C ASP A 112 15.10 3.33 14.34
N GLY A 113 14.98 2.03 14.59
CA GLY A 113 13.74 1.25 14.56
C GLY A 113 13.09 0.98 15.92
N GLY A 114 13.62 1.56 17.00
CA GLY A 114 13.00 1.55 18.33
C GLY A 114 13.93 1.04 19.43
N VAL A 115 13.35 0.48 20.49
CA VAL A 115 14.08 0.06 21.68
C VAL A 115 13.85 -1.42 21.95
N ASN A 116 14.94 -2.13 22.24
CA ASN A 116 14.96 -3.51 22.71
C ASN A 116 15.50 -3.56 24.15
N TYR A 117 15.06 -4.58 24.88
CA TYR A 117 15.40 -4.79 26.28
C TYR A 117 15.69 -6.27 26.55
N SER A 118 16.62 -6.52 27.46
CA SER A 118 17.05 -7.83 27.92
C SER A 118 17.37 -7.81 29.42
N THR A 119 17.23 -8.97 30.07
CA THR A 119 17.72 -9.22 31.45
C THR A 119 18.71 -10.39 31.53
N ASP A 120 19.06 -11.00 30.40
CA ASP A 120 19.89 -12.22 30.33
C ASP A 120 21.08 -12.02 29.38
N GLU A 121 21.64 -10.81 29.40
CA GLU A 121 22.81 -10.43 28.62
C GLU A 121 22.62 -10.52 27.08
N LEU A 122 21.40 -10.26 26.59
CA LEU A 122 20.95 -10.36 25.19
C LEU A 122 20.88 -11.80 24.67
N THR A 123 20.77 -12.79 25.55
CA THR A 123 20.44 -14.16 25.12
C THR A 123 19.01 -14.21 24.60
N THR A 124 18.11 -13.46 25.22
CA THR A 124 16.78 -13.13 24.70
C THR A 124 16.56 -11.62 24.79
N HIS A 125 15.71 -11.08 23.92
CA HIS A 125 15.33 -9.68 23.98
C HIS A 125 13.91 -9.47 23.49
N GLU A 126 13.30 -8.37 23.92
CA GLU A 126 11.97 -7.96 23.50
C GLU A 126 11.96 -6.48 23.11
N SER A 127 11.10 -6.11 22.17
CA SER A 127 10.93 -4.71 21.82
C SER A 127 10.06 -4.01 22.85
N ARG A 128 10.57 -2.92 23.45
CA ARG A 128 9.85 -2.09 24.43
C ARG A 128 9.65 -0.67 23.90
N LYS A 129 8.58 -0.49 23.12
CA LYS A 129 8.25 0.79 22.48
C LYS A 129 6.78 1.21 22.61
N SER A 130 6.00 0.50 23.42
CA SER A 130 4.62 0.90 23.71
C SER A 130 4.61 2.28 24.38
N GLY A 131 3.80 3.21 23.87
CA GLY A 131 3.75 4.60 24.31
C GLY A 131 4.78 5.53 23.64
N ILE A 132 5.63 5.02 22.74
CA ILE A 132 6.51 5.82 21.90
C ILE A 132 5.85 5.98 20.52
N TYR A 133 5.43 7.20 20.21
CA TYR A 133 4.85 7.56 18.92
C TYR A 133 5.94 8.20 18.07
N ASN A 134 6.68 7.38 17.31
CA ASN A 134 7.78 7.86 16.45
C ASN A 134 7.79 7.22 15.04
N THR A 135 6.64 6.70 14.59
CA THR A 135 6.55 6.16 13.24
C THR A 135 6.43 7.30 12.23
N THR A 136 7.36 7.35 11.28
CA THR A 136 7.40 8.35 10.20
C THR A 136 6.85 7.76 8.93
N PHE A 137 5.59 8.08 8.59
CA PHE A 137 4.99 7.66 7.33
C PHE A 137 5.49 8.52 6.17
N TRP A 138 5.90 7.86 5.08
CA TRP A 138 6.22 8.49 3.80
C TRP A 138 5.20 8.16 2.71
N GLY A 139 4.40 7.12 2.91
CA GLY A 139 3.19 6.82 2.16
C GLY A 139 2.13 6.31 3.13
N TYR A 140 0.86 6.51 2.81
CA TYR A 140 -0.25 6.05 3.63
C TYR A 140 -1.44 5.68 2.75
N GLY A 141 -2.10 4.59 3.10
CA GLY A 141 -3.33 4.15 2.46
C GLY A 141 -4.22 3.44 3.47
N GLN A 142 -5.52 3.48 3.23
CA GLN A 142 -6.50 2.80 4.09
C GLN A 142 -7.57 2.05 3.31
N GLY A 143 -8.22 1.11 4.00
CA GLY A 143 -9.40 0.43 3.47
C GLY A 143 -10.65 1.29 3.50
N TRP A 144 -11.67 0.88 2.74
CA TRP A 144 -12.95 1.59 2.63
C TRP A 144 -13.99 1.10 3.64
N ASN A 145 -14.32 -0.20 3.58
CA ASN A 145 -15.30 -0.83 4.47
C ASN A 145 -14.66 -1.70 5.56
N THR A 146 -13.42 -2.12 5.35
CA THR A 146 -12.64 -2.87 6.33
C THR A 146 -11.53 -1.95 6.80
N ASP A 147 -11.32 -1.87 8.11
CA ASP A 147 -10.29 -1.02 8.67
C ASP A 147 -8.94 -1.68 8.47
N ILE A 148 -8.28 -1.21 7.41
CA ILE A 148 -6.96 -1.58 6.95
C ILE A 148 -6.18 -0.29 6.90
N GLN A 149 -4.92 -0.32 7.34
CA GLN A 149 -4.01 0.81 7.24
C GLN A 149 -2.67 0.27 6.74
N VAL A 150 -2.10 0.91 5.72
CA VAL A 150 -0.83 0.52 5.14
C VAL A 150 0.02 1.75 4.88
N GLY A 151 1.33 1.56 4.81
CA GLY A 151 2.22 2.65 4.46
C GLY A 151 3.68 2.26 4.52
N GLY A 152 4.47 2.88 3.66
CA GLY A 152 5.92 2.88 3.74
C GLY A 152 6.40 3.86 4.79
N ARG A 153 7.38 3.45 5.58
CA ARG A 153 7.89 4.23 6.71
C ARG A 153 9.39 4.42 6.59
N TYR A 154 9.84 5.60 7.01
CA TYR A 154 11.25 5.86 7.23
C TYR A 154 11.78 4.94 8.35
N HIS A 155 12.98 4.41 8.18
CA HIS A 155 13.70 3.44 9.00
C HIS A 155 13.05 2.06 9.19
N ASN A 156 11.72 1.91 9.13
CA ASN A 156 11.03 0.65 9.49
C ASN A 156 10.38 -0.13 8.34
N GLY A 157 10.54 0.34 7.11
CA GLY A 157 9.92 -0.24 5.93
C GLY A 157 8.40 -0.24 5.97
N ASN A 158 7.78 -1.10 5.17
CA ASN A 158 6.35 -1.17 4.97
C ASN A 158 5.62 -1.79 6.16
N THR A 159 4.41 -1.29 6.40
CA THR A 159 3.53 -1.73 7.49
C THR A 159 2.14 -2.08 6.98
N GLY A 160 1.46 -3.00 7.67
CA GLY A 160 0.07 -3.30 7.41
C GLY A 160 -0.71 -3.61 8.68
N PHE A 161 -1.84 -2.96 8.86
CA PHE A 161 -2.84 -3.23 9.89
C PHE A 161 -4.10 -3.79 9.26
N HIS A 162 -4.76 -4.67 9.99
CA HIS A 162 -6.08 -5.19 9.70
C HIS A 162 -6.88 -5.19 11.00
N GLN A 163 -8.16 -4.77 10.97
CA GLN A 163 -9.03 -4.65 12.15
C GLN A 163 -9.10 -5.90 13.02
N ALA A 164 -8.93 -7.08 12.41
CA ALA A 164 -8.94 -8.35 13.11
C ALA A 164 -7.72 -8.54 14.04
N TYR A 165 -6.60 -7.84 13.79
CA TYR A 165 -5.39 -7.91 14.61
C TYR A 165 -5.59 -7.42 16.04
N ALA A 166 -6.55 -6.51 16.25
CA ALA A 166 -6.88 -5.96 17.56
C ALA A 166 -7.28 -7.05 18.58
N SER A 167 -7.60 -8.27 18.13
CA SER A 167 -8.05 -9.38 18.96
C SER A 167 -6.93 -10.28 19.54
N GLY A 168 -5.65 -10.13 19.16
CA GLY A 168 -4.60 -11.11 19.52
C GLY A 168 -3.29 -10.58 20.12
N ILE A 169 -2.81 -9.41 19.71
CA ILE A 169 -1.45 -8.89 20.05
C ILE A 169 -1.51 -7.49 20.71
N GLY A 170 -2.72 -6.96 20.90
CA GLY A 170 -3.00 -5.61 21.39
C GLY A 170 -3.63 -4.73 20.31
N SER A 171 -4.54 -3.84 20.69
CA SER A 171 -5.14 -2.86 19.77
C SER A 171 -4.04 -2.02 19.09
N GLY A 172 -4.10 -1.91 17.75
CA GLY A 172 -3.16 -1.09 16.98
C GLY A 172 -1.87 -1.80 16.52
N ALA A 173 -1.75 -3.12 16.72
CA ALA A 173 -0.60 -3.87 16.21
C ALA A 173 -0.57 -3.87 14.67
N HIS A 174 0.57 -3.52 14.08
CA HIS A 174 0.80 -3.61 12.64
C HIS A 174 1.85 -4.67 12.31
N LEU A 175 1.64 -5.39 11.21
CA LEU A 175 2.64 -6.28 10.62
C LEU A 175 3.76 -5.47 9.98
N ARG A 176 5.00 -5.92 10.19
CA ARG A 176 6.14 -5.51 9.37
C ARG A 176 6.09 -6.30 8.07
N LEU A 177 5.98 -5.61 6.94
CA LEU A 177 5.89 -6.22 5.62
C LEU A 177 7.24 -6.29 4.88
N GLY A 178 8.32 -5.79 5.50
CA GLY A 178 9.63 -5.67 4.88
C GLY A 178 9.72 -4.39 4.04
N GLY A 179 10.49 -4.42 2.95
CA GLY A 179 10.66 -3.27 2.08
C GLY A 179 11.69 -2.26 2.57
N ALA A 180 11.95 -1.28 1.72
CA ALA A 180 12.83 -0.17 2.01
C ALA A 180 11.99 1.01 2.52
N GLU A 181 12.53 2.22 2.46
CA GLU A 181 11.87 3.43 2.89
C GLU A 181 11.15 4.09 1.70
N SER A 182 10.28 3.36 1.01
CA SER A 182 9.58 3.92 -0.16
C SER A 182 8.29 4.67 0.26
N PRO A 183 7.89 5.77 -0.42
CA PRO A 183 6.67 6.51 -0.12
C PRO A 183 5.46 5.81 -0.74
N THR A 184 5.08 4.65 -0.19
CA THR A 184 4.17 3.70 -0.84
C THR A 184 3.09 3.16 0.12
N GLY A 185 2.18 2.34 -0.40
CA GLY A 185 1.09 1.71 0.36
C GLY A 185 -0.29 2.11 -0.18
N TYR A 186 -0.99 1.15 -0.79
CA TYR A 186 -2.34 1.33 -1.34
C TYR A 186 -3.22 0.13 -0.99
N VAL A 187 -4.55 0.32 -0.98
CA VAL A 187 -5.51 -0.73 -0.62
C VAL A 187 -6.52 -0.94 -1.75
N ASP A 188 -6.91 -2.18 -2.00
CA ASP A 188 -8.00 -2.49 -2.92
C ASP A 188 -9.36 -2.26 -2.23
N PRO A 189 -10.30 -1.53 -2.85
CA PRO A 189 -11.57 -1.20 -2.20
C PRO A 189 -12.53 -2.39 -2.10
N MET A 190 -12.31 -3.45 -2.91
CA MET A 190 -13.24 -4.56 -3.05
C MET A 190 -12.66 -5.89 -2.56
N ARG A 191 -11.39 -6.19 -2.87
CA ARG A 191 -10.72 -7.38 -2.37
C ARG A 191 -10.10 -7.09 -1.01
N GLU A 192 -10.87 -7.38 0.03
CA GLU A 192 -10.46 -7.20 1.42
C GLU A 192 -9.05 -7.77 1.69
N GLY A 193 -8.18 -6.94 2.27
CA GLY A 193 -6.80 -7.30 2.61
C GLY A 193 -5.80 -7.20 1.47
N LEU A 194 -6.22 -7.00 0.21
CA LEU A 194 -5.28 -6.82 -0.91
C LEU A 194 -4.67 -5.42 -0.86
N VAL A 195 -3.34 -5.37 -0.74
CA VAL A 195 -2.58 -4.14 -0.58
C VAL A 195 -1.37 -4.12 -1.52
N PHE A 196 -0.99 -2.93 -1.95
CA PHE A 196 0.01 -2.73 -3.01
C PHE A 196 1.18 -1.87 -2.52
N PHE A 197 2.40 -2.27 -2.88
CA PHE A 197 3.66 -1.62 -2.51
C PHE A 197 4.64 -1.67 -3.69
N SER A 198 5.33 -0.58 -3.94
CA SER A 198 6.21 -0.41 -5.11
C SER A 198 7.60 -1.04 -4.96
N ASP A 199 7.99 -1.38 -3.73
CA ASP A 199 9.33 -1.87 -3.38
C ASP A 199 9.35 -3.26 -2.75
N ILE A 200 8.17 -3.89 -2.62
CA ILE A 200 8.00 -5.30 -2.26
C ILE A 200 6.97 -5.94 -3.18
N GLN A 201 6.77 -7.24 -3.03
CA GLN A 201 5.65 -7.90 -3.68
C GLN A 201 4.33 -7.37 -3.10
N ASP A 202 3.32 -7.13 -3.94
CA ASP A 202 1.97 -6.86 -3.46
C ASP A 202 1.44 -8.07 -2.67
N VAL A 203 0.64 -7.84 -1.63
CA VAL A 203 0.24 -8.91 -0.71
C VAL A 203 -1.23 -8.87 -0.35
N LEU A 204 -1.77 -10.05 -0.03
CA LEU A 204 -2.98 -10.19 0.76
C LEU A 204 -2.57 -10.26 2.24
N LEU A 205 -3.04 -9.29 3.03
CA LEU A 205 -2.87 -9.28 4.48
C LEU A 205 -3.62 -10.48 5.10
N PRO A 206 -3.04 -11.16 6.09
CA PRO A 206 -3.75 -12.16 6.86
C PRO A 206 -4.85 -11.51 7.72
N SER A 207 -5.82 -12.31 8.16
CA SER A 207 -6.79 -11.87 9.18
C SER A 207 -6.21 -11.93 10.61
N GLU A 208 -5.11 -12.67 10.82
CA GLU A 208 -4.49 -12.87 12.12
C GLU A 208 -3.16 -12.11 12.23
N ALA A 209 -2.90 -11.54 13.40
CA ALA A 209 -1.77 -10.64 13.63
C ALA A 209 -0.39 -11.32 13.63
N ASP A 210 -0.35 -12.65 13.72
CA ASP A 210 0.85 -13.50 13.57
C ASP A 210 0.82 -14.33 12.28
N GLY A 211 -0.16 -14.07 11.40
CA GLY A 211 -0.31 -14.77 10.13
C GLY A 211 0.76 -14.36 9.11
N ASN A 212 1.01 -15.25 8.14
CA ASN A 212 1.83 -14.92 6.99
C ASN A 212 0.99 -14.20 5.92
N THR A 213 1.60 -13.24 5.24
CA THR A 213 1.01 -12.63 4.05
C THR A 213 0.99 -13.64 2.90
N THR A 214 0.05 -13.47 1.97
CA THR A 214 0.05 -14.21 0.70
C THR A 214 0.53 -13.28 -0.41
N GLY A 215 1.60 -13.67 -1.11
CA GLY A 215 2.12 -12.91 -2.24
C GLY A 215 1.13 -12.86 -3.40
N MET A 216 0.98 -11.68 -3.98
CA MET A 216 0.12 -11.37 -5.12
C MET A 216 0.96 -10.89 -6.31
N GLY A 217 0.35 -10.79 -7.50
CA GLY A 217 1.02 -10.14 -8.64
C GLY A 217 1.14 -8.64 -8.39
N ASN A 218 2.32 -8.06 -8.67
CA ASN A 218 2.52 -6.63 -8.55
C ASN A 218 1.70 -5.84 -9.57
N LEU A 219 1.35 -4.60 -9.23
CA LEU A 219 0.89 -3.62 -10.22
C LEU A 219 1.96 -3.44 -11.31
N GLY A 220 1.52 -3.33 -12.57
CA GLY A 220 2.39 -3.05 -13.70
C GLY A 220 3.01 -1.65 -13.66
N LEU A 221 2.42 -0.72 -12.90
CA LEU A 221 2.91 0.64 -12.68
C LEU A 221 2.42 1.17 -11.32
N TYR A 222 3.24 2.01 -10.69
CA TYR A 222 2.91 2.71 -9.44
C TYR A 222 2.92 4.23 -9.68
N PRO A 223 2.17 5.02 -8.89
CA PRO A 223 2.14 6.47 -9.03
C PRO A 223 3.51 7.12 -8.77
N ASN A 224 3.62 8.41 -9.08
CA ASN A 224 4.71 9.24 -8.58
C ASN A 224 4.71 9.20 -7.06
N GLN A 225 5.84 8.86 -6.45
CA GLN A 225 5.97 8.71 -5.00
C GLN A 225 7.08 9.61 -4.50
N SER A 226 6.81 10.36 -3.44
CA SER A 226 7.76 11.27 -2.84
C SER A 226 7.60 11.34 -1.33
N TYR A 227 8.72 11.31 -0.61
CA TYR A 227 8.75 11.63 0.82
C TYR A 227 8.59 13.14 1.06
N SER A 228 8.58 13.98 0.03
CA SER A 228 8.28 15.41 0.14
C SER A 228 6.76 15.62 0.07
N ASP A 229 6.23 16.46 0.96
CA ASP A 229 4.78 16.72 1.04
C ASP A 229 4.26 17.38 -0.25
N SER A 230 3.03 17.04 -0.64
CA SER A 230 2.39 17.57 -1.86
C SER A 230 3.24 17.35 -3.12
N ARG A 231 3.91 16.20 -3.19
CA ARG A 231 4.78 15.79 -4.32
C ARG A 231 4.55 14.34 -4.76
N SER A 232 3.51 13.69 -4.26
CA SER A 232 3.12 12.35 -4.66
C SER A 232 1.89 12.39 -5.55
N SER A 233 1.64 11.27 -6.20
CA SER A 233 0.39 10.94 -6.86
C SER A 233 -0.25 9.73 -6.22
N GLU A 234 -1.48 9.45 -6.60
CA GLU A 234 -2.35 8.47 -5.96
C GLU A 234 -2.66 7.30 -6.88
N LEU A 235 -3.20 6.24 -6.28
CA LEU A 235 -3.85 5.14 -6.99
C LEU A 235 -5.37 5.33 -6.90
N VAL A 236 -5.92 6.14 -7.79
CA VAL A 236 -7.35 6.48 -7.83
C VAL A 236 -8.16 5.28 -8.28
N ARG A 237 -9.26 5.02 -7.58
CA ARG A 237 -10.16 3.90 -7.83
C ARG A 237 -11.45 4.37 -8.47
N ASP A 238 -11.81 3.73 -9.59
CA ASP A 238 -13.09 4.00 -10.23
C ASP A 238 -14.25 3.72 -9.26
N PRO A 239 -15.25 4.60 -9.15
CA PRO A 239 -16.32 4.46 -8.17
C PRO A 239 -17.32 3.33 -8.50
N LEU A 240 -17.22 2.68 -9.68
CA LEU A 240 -18.09 1.58 -10.10
C LEU A 240 -17.34 0.27 -10.38
N TYR A 241 -16.09 0.33 -10.85
CA TYR A 241 -15.36 -0.86 -11.33
C TYR A 241 -14.02 -1.04 -10.64
N ALA A 242 -13.89 -2.05 -9.78
CA ALA A 242 -12.66 -2.30 -9.03
C ALA A 242 -11.44 -2.63 -9.91
N THR A 243 -11.65 -3.09 -11.15
CA THR A 243 -10.55 -3.30 -12.11
C THR A 243 -10.07 -2.02 -12.79
N HIS A 244 -10.84 -0.93 -12.70
CA HIS A 244 -10.48 0.35 -13.30
C HIS A 244 -9.75 1.21 -12.27
N MET A 245 -8.52 1.61 -12.63
CA MET A 245 -7.64 2.37 -11.76
C MET A 245 -6.95 3.46 -12.57
N TYR A 246 -6.61 4.56 -11.91
CA TYR A 246 -5.91 5.68 -12.52
C TYR A 246 -4.75 6.13 -11.63
N LEU A 247 -3.69 6.63 -12.24
CA LEU A 247 -2.54 7.17 -11.51
C LEU A 247 -1.77 8.18 -12.35
N GLY A 248 -1.02 9.05 -11.67
CA GLY A 248 -0.01 9.89 -12.28
C GLY A 248 1.37 9.24 -12.18
N ASN A 249 2.08 9.07 -13.29
CA ASN A 249 3.48 8.65 -13.29
C ASN A 249 4.27 9.49 -14.30
N GLY A 250 5.34 10.13 -13.82
CA GLY A 250 6.01 11.21 -14.53
C GLY A 250 5.02 12.33 -14.89
N SER A 251 5.03 12.73 -16.16
CA SER A 251 4.12 13.73 -16.72
C SER A 251 2.81 13.15 -17.26
N SER A 252 2.53 11.86 -17.07
CA SER A 252 1.42 11.18 -17.72
C SER A 252 0.34 10.74 -16.74
N PHE A 253 -0.91 10.82 -17.20
CA PHE A 253 -2.08 10.20 -16.61
C PHE A 253 -2.27 8.81 -17.23
N TRP A 254 -2.32 7.80 -16.38
CA TRP A 254 -2.39 6.39 -16.77
C TRP A 254 -3.72 5.78 -16.34
N ARG A 255 -4.19 4.81 -17.11
CA ARG A 255 -5.40 4.02 -16.85
C ARG A 255 -5.07 2.54 -16.87
N SER A 256 -5.68 1.79 -15.97
CA SER A 256 -5.79 0.33 -16.04
C SER A 256 -7.27 -0.06 -16.10
N THR A 257 -7.56 -1.20 -16.74
CA THR A 257 -8.90 -1.83 -16.76
C THR A 257 -8.87 -3.29 -16.31
N ASP A 258 -7.70 -3.76 -15.86
CA ASP A 258 -7.40 -5.15 -15.48
C ASP A 258 -6.83 -5.26 -14.05
N ARG A 259 -7.30 -4.37 -13.16
CA ARG A 259 -6.90 -4.27 -11.75
C ARG A 259 -5.40 -4.01 -11.59
N GLY A 260 -4.84 -3.23 -12.51
CA GLY A 260 -3.47 -2.75 -12.47
C GLY A 260 -2.43 -3.75 -12.94
N SER A 261 -2.83 -4.83 -13.60
CA SER A 261 -1.88 -5.75 -14.23
C SER A 261 -1.13 -5.05 -15.37
N THR A 262 -1.84 -4.23 -16.15
CA THR A 262 -1.28 -3.36 -17.17
C THR A 262 -1.84 -1.94 -17.08
N PHE A 263 -1.05 -0.97 -17.54
CA PHE A 263 -1.43 0.44 -17.60
C PHE A 263 -1.15 1.02 -18.99
N GLU A 264 -2.08 1.84 -19.48
CA GLU A 264 -1.93 2.62 -20.71
C GLU A 264 -1.84 4.12 -20.38
N ALA A 265 -0.94 4.83 -21.04
CA ALA A 265 -0.86 6.29 -20.92
C ALA A 265 -1.99 6.92 -21.75
N VAL A 266 -2.96 7.52 -21.08
CA VAL A 266 -4.12 8.16 -21.73
C VAL A 266 -3.80 9.59 -22.11
N HIS A 267 -3.04 10.30 -21.27
CA HIS A 267 -2.63 11.68 -21.53
C HIS A 267 -1.22 11.96 -21.04
N ASP A 268 -0.43 12.71 -21.82
CA ASP A 268 0.85 13.27 -21.39
C ASP A 268 0.72 14.79 -21.30
N PHE A 269 0.88 15.32 -20.09
CA PHE A 269 0.85 16.76 -19.86
C PHE A 269 2.06 17.46 -20.49
N GLY A 270 3.12 16.72 -20.87
CA GLY A 270 4.31 17.16 -21.58
C GLY A 270 5.54 17.35 -20.69
N SER A 271 6.69 17.65 -21.29
CA SER A 271 7.99 17.65 -20.62
C SER A 271 8.11 18.60 -19.41
N ASN A 272 9.00 18.24 -18.47
CA ASN A 272 9.27 18.95 -17.21
C ASN A 272 8.03 19.12 -16.31
N ARG A 273 7.11 18.16 -16.39
CA ARG A 273 5.93 18.11 -15.54
C ARG A 273 5.88 16.84 -14.71
N SER A 274 5.17 16.93 -13.59
CA SER A 274 4.83 15.79 -12.74
C SER A 274 3.36 15.86 -12.40
N VAL A 275 2.62 14.77 -12.63
CA VAL A 275 1.26 14.62 -12.09
C VAL A 275 1.42 14.32 -10.61
N LEU A 276 0.81 15.17 -9.77
CA LEU A 276 0.80 15.03 -8.33
C LEU A 276 -0.54 14.42 -7.95
N GLU A 277 -1.50 15.20 -7.52
CA GLU A 277 -2.80 14.71 -7.07
C GLU A 277 -3.80 14.45 -8.20
N ILE A 278 -4.74 13.51 -8.00
CA ILE A 278 -5.82 13.24 -8.95
C ILE A 278 -7.13 12.93 -8.20
N GLU A 279 -8.18 13.70 -8.49
CA GLU A 279 -9.53 13.44 -7.99
C GLU A 279 -10.48 13.03 -9.11
N GLN A 280 -11.29 11.99 -8.89
CA GLN A 280 -12.31 11.52 -9.83
C GLN A 280 -13.72 11.74 -9.27
N GLY A 281 -14.63 12.25 -10.10
CA GLY A 281 -16.04 12.37 -9.76
C GLY A 281 -16.69 11.02 -9.44
N ARG A 282 -17.48 10.97 -8.38
CA ARG A 282 -18.23 9.78 -7.93
C ARG A 282 -19.56 9.63 -8.68
N SER A 283 -20.14 10.73 -9.16
CA SER A 283 -21.37 10.73 -9.95
C SER A 283 -21.11 10.71 -11.46
N ASP A 284 -20.10 11.45 -11.92
CA ASP A 284 -19.60 11.53 -13.29
C ASP A 284 -18.17 10.98 -13.36
N ARG A 285 -18.06 9.70 -13.70
CA ARG A 285 -16.78 8.98 -13.85
C ARG A 285 -15.84 9.55 -14.89
N ASN A 286 -16.34 10.37 -15.82
CA ASN A 286 -15.50 11.00 -16.83
C ASN A 286 -14.89 12.31 -16.34
N ARG A 287 -15.31 12.80 -15.17
CA ARG A 287 -14.78 14.01 -14.58
C ARG A 287 -13.57 13.69 -13.73
N PHE A 288 -12.47 14.34 -14.09
CA PHE A 288 -11.24 14.28 -13.32
C PHE A 288 -10.70 15.68 -13.07
N TYR A 289 -10.05 15.85 -11.94
CA TYR A 289 -9.18 16.96 -11.64
C TYR A 289 -7.78 16.43 -11.36
N ALA A 290 -6.75 17.17 -11.76
CA ALA A 290 -5.38 16.77 -11.52
C ALA A 290 -4.51 17.98 -11.19
N VAL A 291 -3.71 17.87 -10.13
CA VAL A 291 -2.66 18.83 -9.83
C VAL A 291 -1.40 18.43 -10.59
N VAL A 292 -0.92 19.31 -11.47
CA VAL A 292 0.28 19.06 -12.27
C VAL A 292 1.33 20.11 -11.96
N LEU A 293 2.47 19.64 -11.45
CA LEU A 293 3.65 20.47 -11.22
C LEU A 293 4.35 20.77 -12.53
N ASN A 294 4.68 22.03 -12.77
CA ASN A 294 5.43 22.48 -13.94
C ASN A 294 6.46 23.55 -13.52
N GLY A 295 7.75 23.18 -13.52
CA GLY A 295 8.82 24.13 -13.20
C GLY A 295 8.69 24.78 -11.82
N GLY A 296 8.18 24.04 -10.83
CA GLY A 296 7.98 24.52 -9.46
C GLY A 296 6.62 25.16 -9.17
N ILE A 297 5.71 25.23 -10.15
CA ILE A 297 4.36 25.78 -9.99
C ILE A 297 3.33 24.67 -10.25
N CYS A 298 2.40 24.49 -9.32
CA CYS A 298 1.26 23.60 -9.47
C CYS A 298 0.14 24.27 -10.28
N ARG A 299 -0.50 23.51 -11.16
CA ARG A 299 -1.71 23.92 -11.88
C ARG A 299 -2.77 22.86 -11.77
N LEU A 300 -4.00 23.31 -11.54
CA LEU A 300 -5.17 22.45 -11.55
C LEU A 300 -5.68 22.26 -12.99
N TYR A 301 -5.65 21.03 -13.45
CA TYR A 301 -6.25 20.59 -14.70
C TYR A 301 -7.58 19.90 -14.44
N ARG A 302 -8.48 19.96 -15.42
CA ARG A 302 -9.78 19.30 -15.42
C ARG A 302 -10.02 18.56 -16.74
N SER A 303 -10.57 17.37 -16.65
CA SER A 303 -11.12 16.57 -17.76
C SER A 303 -12.61 16.29 -17.52
N THR A 304 -13.37 16.14 -18.60
CA THR A 304 -14.79 15.73 -18.60
C THR A 304 -15.07 14.56 -19.54
N ASP A 305 -14.00 13.87 -19.97
CA ASP A 305 -14.06 12.80 -20.98
C ASP A 305 -13.18 11.60 -20.61
N GLY A 306 -13.00 11.35 -19.32
CA GLY A 306 -12.28 10.17 -18.83
C GLY A 306 -10.77 10.32 -18.85
N GLY A 307 -10.28 11.56 -18.85
CA GLY A 307 -8.85 11.88 -18.87
C GLY A 307 -8.23 11.92 -20.27
N GLU A 308 -9.02 11.85 -21.33
CA GLU A 308 -8.53 11.92 -22.72
C GLU A 308 -8.08 13.35 -23.07
N ASN A 309 -8.90 14.35 -22.72
CA ASN A 309 -8.58 15.77 -22.89
C ASN A 309 -8.61 16.52 -21.56
N TRP A 310 -7.62 17.41 -21.39
CA TRP A 310 -7.45 18.21 -20.19
C TRP A 310 -7.35 19.71 -20.51
N GLY A 311 -8.01 20.52 -19.70
CA GLY A 311 -7.88 21.98 -19.70
C GLY A 311 -7.52 22.50 -18.32
N ILE A 312 -6.78 23.61 -18.23
CA ILE A 312 -6.54 24.27 -16.95
C ILE A 312 -7.88 24.82 -16.42
N ALA A 313 -8.19 24.56 -15.15
CA ALA A 313 -9.37 25.10 -14.48
C ALA A 313 -9.34 26.64 -14.50
N PRO A 314 -10.30 27.33 -15.13
CA PRO A 314 -10.27 28.78 -15.26
C PRO A 314 -10.22 29.49 -13.91
N GLY A 315 -9.30 30.45 -13.77
CA GLY A 315 -9.19 31.24 -12.54
C GLY A 315 -8.66 30.48 -11.33
N SER A 316 -8.24 29.21 -11.50
CA SER A 316 -7.54 28.48 -10.44
C SER A 316 -6.25 29.21 -10.05
N PRO A 317 -5.75 29.00 -8.82
CA PRO A 317 -4.44 29.50 -8.43
C PRO A 317 -3.35 29.11 -9.42
N SER A 318 -2.46 30.04 -9.74
CA SER A 318 -1.46 29.88 -10.82
C SER A 318 -0.02 30.18 -10.37
N THR A 319 0.17 30.43 -9.07
CA THR A 319 1.47 30.77 -8.45
C THR A 319 1.85 29.82 -7.31
N TRP A 320 0.99 28.87 -6.95
CA TRP A 320 1.21 27.97 -5.83
C TRP A 320 2.29 26.95 -6.16
N GLY A 321 3.25 26.77 -5.25
CA GLY A 321 4.30 25.77 -5.40
C GLY A 321 3.86 24.37 -4.97
N LYS A 322 2.91 24.28 -4.04
CA LYS A 322 2.27 23.06 -3.54
C LYS A 322 0.77 23.31 -3.48
N MET A 323 -0.01 22.30 -3.82
CA MET A 323 -1.46 22.37 -3.92
C MET A 323 -2.00 21.00 -3.55
N GLU A 324 -2.95 20.96 -2.62
CA GLU A 324 -3.84 19.81 -2.41
C GLU A 324 -5.26 20.21 -2.82
N ILE A 325 -6.10 19.26 -3.20
CA ILE A 325 -7.49 19.44 -3.58
C ILE A 325 -8.40 18.45 -2.84
N ALA A 326 -9.67 18.82 -2.69
CA ALA A 326 -10.68 17.88 -2.25
C ALA A 326 -11.93 18.06 -3.11
N LEU A 327 -12.49 16.93 -3.56
CA LEU A 327 -13.74 16.91 -4.29
C LEU A 327 -14.88 16.53 -3.33
N ASN A 328 -15.96 17.30 -3.33
CA ASN A 328 -17.17 16.91 -2.60
C ASN A 328 -17.65 15.56 -3.14
N PRO A 329 -17.77 14.53 -2.30
CA PRO A 329 -18.06 13.18 -2.79
C PRO A 329 -19.50 13.04 -3.33
N THR A 330 -20.36 14.04 -3.11
CA THR A 330 -21.77 14.07 -3.55
C THR A 330 -22.03 15.02 -4.73
N ASP A 331 -21.11 15.96 -5.01
CA ASP A 331 -21.16 16.90 -6.14
C ASP A 331 -19.78 17.08 -6.79
N ASP A 332 -19.60 16.47 -7.96
CA ASP A 332 -18.32 16.50 -8.69
C ASP A 332 -17.94 17.89 -9.26
N LEU A 333 -18.79 18.92 -9.05
CA LEU A 333 -18.49 20.32 -9.37
C LEU A 333 -17.99 21.12 -8.16
N ASP A 334 -18.25 20.67 -6.94
CA ASP A 334 -17.77 21.31 -5.71
C ASP A 334 -16.35 20.81 -5.40
N ILE A 335 -15.38 21.69 -5.64
CA ILE A 335 -13.96 21.43 -5.46
C ILE A 335 -13.30 22.50 -4.60
N TRP A 336 -12.53 22.03 -3.64
CA TRP A 336 -11.66 22.83 -2.79
C TRP A 336 -10.21 22.67 -3.23
N ALA A 337 -9.43 23.73 -3.10
CA ALA A 337 -7.99 23.72 -3.34
C ALA A 337 -7.30 24.53 -2.25
N VAL A 338 -6.23 23.98 -1.68
CA VAL A 338 -5.42 24.64 -0.64
C VAL A 338 -3.98 24.80 -1.07
N GLN A 339 -3.36 25.89 -0.65
CA GLN A 339 -1.92 26.06 -0.82
C GLN A 339 -1.21 25.43 0.38
N ALA A 340 -0.65 24.23 0.20
CA ALA A 340 0.14 23.61 1.25
C ALA A 340 1.40 24.42 1.60
N ASP A 341 1.81 24.39 2.88
CA ASP A 341 2.79 25.29 3.52
C ASP A 341 2.39 26.78 3.46
N ASN A 342 1.09 27.06 3.40
CA ASN A 342 0.53 28.40 3.43
C ASN A 342 -0.89 28.37 4.00
N ASP A 343 -1.57 29.51 4.05
CA ASP A 343 -2.91 29.65 4.59
C ASP A 343 -3.97 29.91 3.51
N GLU A 344 -3.65 29.78 2.21
CA GLU A 344 -4.62 30.11 1.15
C GLU A 344 -5.60 28.95 0.85
N VAL A 345 -6.91 29.22 0.94
CA VAL A 345 -7.98 28.26 0.61
C VAL A 345 -8.89 28.82 -0.48
N ARG A 346 -9.15 28.02 -1.51
CA ARG A 346 -10.03 28.35 -2.63
C ARG A 346 -11.11 27.29 -2.78
N HIS A 347 -12.29 27.73 -3.18
CA HIS A 347 -13.46 26.87 -3.39
C HIS A 347 -14.15 27.25 -4.70
N SER A 348 -14.62 26.26 -5.44
CA SER A 348 -15.41 26.41 -6.66
C SER A 348 -16.58 25.44 -6.65
N GLU A 349 -17.79 25.96 -6.89
CA GLU A 349 -19.03 25.17 -6.97
C GLU A 349 -19.43 24.84 -8.42
N ASP A 350 -18.61 25.21 -9.40
CA ASP A 350 -18.88 25.05 -10.85
C ASP A 350 -17.80 24.26 -11.58
N GLY A 351 -17.09 23.42 -10.83
CA GLY A 351 -16.04 22.53 -11.30
C GLY A 351 -14.77 23.28 -11.69
N GLY A 352 -14.41 24.32 -10.95
CA GLY A 352 -13.22 25.13 -11.19
C GLY A 352 -13.37 26.20 -12.26
N GLY A 353 -14.59 26.67 -12.56
CA GLY A 353 -14.84 27.79 -13.47
C GLY A 353 -14.69 29.16 -12.80
N VAL A 354 -15.17 29.28 -11.57
CA VAL A 354 -15.04 30.46 -10.70
C VAL A 354 -14.60 30.03 -9.31
N TRP A 355 -13.68 30.80 -8.71
CA TRP A 355 -13.09 30.50 -7.41
C TRP A 355 -13.31 31.62 -6.39
N ALA A 356 -13.85 31.27 -5.23
CA ALA A 356 -13.94 32.12 -4.05
C ALA A 356 -12.73 31.89 -3.12
N ASN A 357 -12.33 32.91 -2.35
CA ASN A 357 -11.23 32.83 -1.37
C ASN A 357 -11.80 32.77 0.05
N TYR A 358 -11.38 31.75 0.82
CA TYR A 358 -11.88 31.45 2.16
C TYR A 358 -10.90 31.80 3.30
N THR A 359 -9.80 32.48 3.01
CA THR A 359 -8.81 32.95 4.01
C THR A 359 -8.51 34.44 3.91
N SER A 360 -9.52 35.23 3.58
CA SER A 360 -9.41 36.69 3.59
C SER A 360 -9.75 37.30 4.96
N GLY A 361 -9.20 38.49 5.25
CA GLY A 361 -9.61 39.29 6.41
C GLY A 361 -9.14 38.76 7.76
N THR A 362 -10.09 38.46 8.66
CA THR A 362 -9.84 38.01 10.05
C THR A 362 -10.10 36.52 10.24
N SER A 363 -10.00 35.72 9.17
CA SER A 363 -10.21 34.27 9.24
C SER A 363 -9.32 33.64 10.33
N PRO A 364 -9.87 32.73 11.17
CA PRO A 364 -9.08 31.98 12.15
C PRO A 364 -7.96 31.13 11.54
N LEU A 365 -8.07 30.79 10.25
CA LEU A 365 -7.09 29.98 9.54
C LEU A 365 -5.83 30.78 9.11
N ASN A 366 -5.89 32.12 9.17
CA ASN A 366 -4.79 32.97 8.73
C ASN A 366 -3.52 32.74 9.57
N GLY A 367 -2.39 32.54 8.89
CA GLY A 367 -1.09 32.27 9.49
C GLY A 367 -0.83 30.82 9.89
N HIS A 368 -1.75 29.90 9.57
CA HIS A 368 -1.54 28.47 9.76
C HIS A 368 -1.05 27.82 8.46
N ASP A 369 0.04 27.04 8.55
CA ASP A 369 0.56 26.29 7.41
C ASP A 369 -0.31 25.06 7.15
N ILE A 370 -1.16 25.14 6.13
CA ILE A 370 -2.05 24.07 5.68
C ILE A 370 -1.23 22.93 5.09
N ARG A 371 -1.69 21.71 5.32
CA ARG A 371 -1.07 20.47 4.86
C ARG A 371 -2.00 19.67 3.97
N ASP A 372 -3.27 19.57 4.31
CA ASP A 372 -4.24 18.78 3.55
C ASP A 372 -5.68 19.31 3.76
N VAL A 373 -6.60 18.94 2.87
CA VAL A 373 -8.02 19.29 2.89
C VAL A 373 -8.86 18.07 2.54
N GLN A 374 -9.96 17.85 3.26
CA GLN A 374 -10.86 16.72 3.02
C GLN A 374 -12.31 17.19 3.05
N CYS A 375 -13.09 16.82 2.03
CA CYS A 375 -14.54 16.92 2.05
C CYS A 375 -15.11 15.76 2.86
N ILE A 376 -15.88 16.07 3.90
CA ILE A 376 -16.52 15.08 4.77
C ILE A 376 -18.01 15.07 4.46
N GLY A 377 -18.37 14.32 3.42
CA GLY A 377 -19.71 14.34 2.82
C GLY A 377 -20.03 15.66 2.12
N ASP A 378 -21.33 15.98 2.01
CA ASP A 378 -21.83 17.28 1.52
C ASP A 378 -21.87 18.33 2.64
N GLU A 379 -21.66 17.88 3.88
CA GLU A 379 -21.86 18.69 5.06
C GLU A 379 -20.75 19.72 5.28
N GLY A 380 -19.56 19.54 4.68
CA GLY A 380 -18.49 20.53 4.68
C GLY A 380 -17.09 19.93 4.56
N ILE A 381 -16.08 20.71 4.97
CA ILE A 381 -14.68 20.33 4.85
C ILE A 381 -13.91 20.41 6.18
N VAL A 382 -12.84 19.62 6.26
CA VAL A 382 -11.81 19.70 7.29
C VAL A 382 -10.48 20.03 6.63
N ILE A 383 -9.73 20.94 7.25
CA ILE A 383 -8.36 21.31 6.88
C ILE A 383 -7.43 20.87 8.00
N VAL A 384 -6.32 20.24 7.60
CA VAL A 384 -5.23 19.81 8.46
C VAL A 384 -4.06 20.78 8.29
N THR A 385 -3.45 21.23 9.40
CA THR A 385 -2.33 22.20 9.41
C THR A 385 -1.20 21.69 10.30
N GLU A 386 0.00 22.28 10.21
CA GLU A 386 1.12 21.94 11.11
C GLU A 386 0.88 22.26 12.59
N THR A 387 -0.14 23.06 12.91
CA THR A 387 -0.40 23.58 14.25
C THR A 387 -1.77 23.20 14.81
N GLY A 388 -2.55 22.43 14.05
CA GLY A 388 -3.89 22.00 14.43
C GLY A 388 -4.75 21.60 13.22
N GLY A 389 -6.05 21.48 13.42
CA GLY A 389 -7.02 21.30 12.35
C GLY A 389 -8.13 22.35 12.46
N PHE A 390 -8.83 22.59 11.36
CA PHE A 390 -10.00 23.45 11.31
C PHE A 390 -11.09 22.79 10.48
N PHE A 391 -12.35 22.99 10.83
CA PHE A 391 -13.46 22.56 9.98
C PHE A 391 -14.35 23.74 9.62
N ARG A 392 -15.10 23.57 8.53
CA ARG A 392 -16.15 24.48 8.09
C ARG A 392 -17.28 23.68 7.45
N GLY A 393 -18.47 23.74 8.05
CA GLY A 393 -19.68 23.20 7.45
C GLY A 393 -20.13 24.03 6.24
N ALA A 394 -20.87 23.42 5.32
CA ALA A 394 -21.35 24.07 4.09
C ALA A 394 -22.16 25.35 4.36
N SER A 395 -22.90 25.40 5.47
CA SER A 395 -23.67 26.58 5.90
C SER A 395 -22.92 27.55 6.80
N ASP A 396 -21.70 27.21 7.21
CA ASP A 396 -20.96 27.98 8.21
C ASP A 396 -20.40 29.28 7.63
N GLY A 397 -20.37 30.33 8.45
CA GLY A 397 -19.80 31.63 8.11
C GLY A 397 -18.29 31.73 8.36
N GLU A 398 -17.76 30.93 9.28
CA GLU A 398 -16.38 31.01 9.80
C GLU A 398 -15.78 29.62 10.00
N TRP A 399 -14.45 29.55 10.12
CA TRP A 399 -13.72 28.33 10.48
C TRP A 399 -13.81 28.05 11.98
N THR A 400 -13.94 26.78 12.35
CA THR A 400 -13.93 26.32 13.76
C THR A 400 -12.71 25.46 14.03
N ASP A 401 -12.11 25.63 15.21
CA ASP A 401 -10.97 24.81 15.66
C ASP A 401 -11.36 23.33 15.79
N PHE A 402 -10.49 22.48 15.25
CA PHE A 402 -10.57 21.02 15.25
C PHE A 402 -9.28 20.41 15.82
N SER A 403 -8.64 21.11 16.78
CA SER A 403 -7.29 20.75 17.26
C SER A 403 -7.24 19.95 18.58
N SER A 404 -8.40 19.66 19.16
CA SER A 404 -8.50 18.95 20.44
C SER A 404 -7.84 17.57 20.39
N GLY A 405 -6.89 17.31 21.29
CA GLY A 405 -6.22 16.02 21.42
C GLY A 405 -5.01 15.81 20.49
N MET A 406 -4.71 16.77 19.61
CA MET A 406 -3.58 16.70 18.69
C MET A 406 -2.23 16.90 19.40
N PRO A 407 -1.12 16.38 18.84
CA PRO A 407 0.21 16.68 19.35
C PRO A 407 0.52 18.18 19.26
N ALA A 408 1.27 18.70 20.23
CA ALA A 408 1.67 20.11 20.25
C ALA A 408 2.56 20.54 19.06
N LEU A 409 3.21 19.56 18.43
CA LEU A 409 4.00 19.70 17.21
C LEU A 409 3.83 18.40 16.42
N TRP A 410 3.49 18.49 15.15
CA TRP A 410 3.32 17.34 14.27
C TRP A 410 3.58 17.77 12.82
N ALA A 411 3.78 16.80 11.95
CA ALA A 411 4.11 16.97 10.54
C ALA A 411 3.17 16.07 9.73
N PRO A 412 1.88 16.46 9.60
CA PRO A 412 0.90 15.65 8.93
C PRO A 412 1.27 15.52 7.45
N TYR A 413 1.16 14.30 6.95
CA TYR A 413 1.52 13.92 5.59
C TYR A 413 0.29 13.77 4.70
N GLU A 414 -0.69 13.01 5.16
CA GLU A 414 -1.87 12.60 4.40
C GLU A 414 -3.04 12.45 5.36
N SER A 415 -4.21 12.97 5.02
CA SER A 415 -5.43 12.73 5.77
C SER A 415 -6.48 12.02 4.94
N VAL A 416 -7.19 11.04 5.53
CA VAL A 416 -8.17 10.24 4.79
C VAL A 416 -9.43 10.04 5.65
N PRO A 417 -10.62 10.38 5.13
CA PRO A 417 -11.89 10.08 5.79
C PRO A 417 -12.19 8.59 5.80
N PHE A 418 -12.53 8.04 6.96
CA PHE A 418 -12.99 6.67 7.15
C PHE A 418 -14.47 6.65 7.56
N TYR A 419 -15.35 6.72 6.56
CA TYR A 419 -16.78 6.93 6.73
C TYR A 419 -17.47 5.88 7.60
N ARG A 420 -17.08 4.60 7.50
CA ARG A 420 -17.70 3.52 8.28
C ARG A 420 -17.69 3.80 9.78
N ASP A 421 -16.58 4.33 10.30
CA ASP A 421 -16.44 4.60 11.74
C ASP A 421 -16.60 6.08 12.08
N GLY A 422 -16.77 6.95 11.06
CA GLY A 422 -16.93 8.39 11.25
C GLY A 422 -15.64 9.06 11.70
N LEU A 423 -14.49 8.64 11.17
CA LEU A 423 -13.18 9.09 11.62
C LEU A 423 -12.44 9.81 10.50
N LEU A 424 -11.82 10.96 10.78
CA LEU A 424 -10.74 11.50 9.97
C LEU A 424 -9.42 10.95 10.51
N ARG A 425 -8.63 10.28 9.65
CA ARG A 425 -7.30 9.80 10.00
C ARG A 425 -6.24 10.69 9.38
N VAL A 426 -5.14 10.88 10.09
CA VAL A 426 -4.00 11.64 9.61
C VAL A 426 -2.72 10.88 9.90
N ALA A 427 -2.01 10.50 8.84
CA ALA A 427 -0.68 9.93 8.94
C ALA A 427 0.35 11.06 9.14
N ASP A 428 1.27 10.85 10.07
CA ASP A 428 2.26 11.84 10.49
C ASP A 428 3.69 11.40 10.16
N LYS A 429 4.54 12.38 9.82
CA LYS A 429 5.99 12.21 9.70
C LYS A 429 6.65 12.29 11.07
N GLY A 430 6.41 11.26 11.89
CA GLY A 430 7.12 11.03 13.14
C GLY A 430 6.24 10.80 14.35
N LYS A 431 4.93 10.64 14.21
CA LYS A 431 4.00 10.37 15.33
C LYS A 431 2.94 9.32 15.02
N GLY A 432 3.13 8.53 13.95
CA GLY A 432 2.21 7.46 13.57
C GLY A 432 0.94 7.98 12.91
N VAL A 433 -0.19 7.33 13.19
CA VAL A 433 -1.51 7.72 12.67
C VAL A 433 -2.35 8.27 13.81
N TRP A 434 -2.97 9.43 13.59
CA TRP A 434 -3.89 10.09 14.51
C TRP A 434 -5.31 10.01 13.95
N GLU A 435 -6.30 9.92 14.81
CA GLU A 435 -7.70 9.88 14.40
C GLU A 435 -8.57 10.80 15.26
N ALA A 436 -9.59 11.38 14.64
CA ALA A 436 -10.62 12.19 15.29
C ALA A 436 -11.98 11.87 14.70
N GLU A 437 -13.02 11.92 15.53
CA GLU A 437 -14.41 11.82 15.05
C GLU A 437 -14.73 12.97 14.10
N PHE A 438 -15.51 12.70 13.06
CA PHE A 438 -16.01 13.74 12.16
C PHE A 438 -16.72 14.86 12.94
N PRO A 439 -16.61 16.12 12.49
CA PRO A 439 -17.26 17.25 13.16
C PRO A 439 -18.80 17.20 13.07
N TRP A 440 -19.34 16.37 12.19
CA TRP A 440 -20.78 16.18 11.97
C TRP A 440 -21.08 14.75 11.53
N TYR A 441 -22.38 14.44 11.55
CA TYR A 441 -22.92 13.25 10.93
C TYR A 441 -22.91 13.40 9.40
N VAL A 442 -22.53 12.34 8.69
CA VAL A 442 -22.58 12.26 7.22
C VAL A 442 -23.76 11.42 6.79
N ALA A 443 -24.66 11.98 5.98
CA ALA A 443 -25.79 11.23 5.43
C ALA A 443 -25.31 10.11 4.49
N PRO A 444 -25.98 8.95 4.47
CA PRO A 444 -25.55 7.85 3.61
C PRO A 444 -25.71 8.21 2.13
N GLU A 445 -24.75 7.79 1.31
CA GLU A 445 -24.79 7.92 -0.15
C GLU A 445 -24.48 6.58 -0.82
N ALA A 446 -25.48 6.00 -1.48
CA ALA A 446 -25.35 4.69 -2.12
C ALA A 446 -24.40 4.74 -3.32
N GLN A 447 -23.42 3.84 -3.35
CA GLN A 447 -22.50 3.66 -4.47
C GLN A 447 -22.26 2.15 -4.72
N PRO A 448 -22.98 1.52 -5.66
CA PRO A 448 -22.72 0.12 -6.01
C PRO A 448 -21.42 -0.01 -6.81
N MET A 449 -20.60 -0.99 -6.48
CA MET A 449 -19.38 -1.34 -7.21
C MET A 449 -19.42 -2.82 -7.64
N THR A 450 -18.80 -3.14 -8.76
CA THR A 450 -18.54 -4.50 -9.25
C THR A 450 -17.09 -4.60 -9.74
N GLU A 451 -16.62 -5.78 -10.11
CA GLU A 451 -15.25 -5.94 -10.60
C GLU A 451 -15.04 -5.23 -11.95
N SER A 452 -15.89 -5.53 -12.94
CA SER A 452 -15.73 -5.15 -14.35
C SER A 452 -17.08 -4.81 -14.99
N PRO A 453 -17.12 -3.91 -16.00
CA PRO A 453 -18.33 -3.63 -16.76
C PRO A 453 -18.79 -4.81 -17.64
N THR A 454 -17.94 -5.81 -17.87
CA THR A 454 -18.22 -6.94 -18.75
C THR A 454 -18.03 -8.27 -18.05
N VAL A 455 -18.93 -9.20 -18.35
CA VAL A 455 -18.89 -10.59 -17.87
C VAL A 455 -18.88 -11.49 -19.08
N TYR A 456 -17.91 -12.41 -19.14
CA TYR A 456 -17.65 -13.19 -20.35
C TYR A 456 -18.83 -14.10 -20.70
N CYS A 457 -19.45 -14.74 -19.71
CA CYS A 457 -20.66 -15.52 -19.93
C CYS A 457 -21.66 -15.43 -18.79
N SER A 458 -22.93 -15.70 -19.10
CA SER A 458 -24.02 -15.57 -18.14
C SER A 458 -24.01 -16.58 -16.98
N ALA A 459 -23.11 -17.56 -17.00
CA ALA A 459 -22.91 -18.52 -15.92
C ALA A 459 -21.81 -18.11 -14.94
N ASP A 460 -21.01 -17.08 -15.26
CA ASP A 460 -19.97 -16.59 -14.37
C ASP A 460 -20.57 -15.95 -13.11
N THR A 461 -19.84 -16.07 -12.01
CA THR A 461 -20.18 -15.39 -10.75
C THR A 461 -19.54 -14.01 -10.75
N VAL A 462 -20.34 -13.00 -10.41
CA VAL A 462 -19.93 -11.61 -10.32
C VAL A 462 -20.01 -11.17 -8.87
N ASP A 463 -18.89 -10.72 -8.33
CA ASP A 463 -18.84 -10.10 -7.01
C ASP A 463 -19.26 -8.62 -7.12
N PHE A 464 -20.02 -8.15 -6.14
CA PHE A 464 -20.38 -6.74 -5.94
C PHE A 464 -19.86 -6.27 -4.59
N GLU A 465 -19.70 -4.96 -4.43
CA GLU A 465 -19.26 -4.31 -3.19
C GLU A 465 -20.04 -3.01 -2.95
N CYS A 466 -20.32 -2.72 -1.68
CA CYS A 466 -20.97 -1.49 -1.26
C CYS A 466 -19.90 -0.40 -1.06
N TYR A 467 -19.51 0.30 -2.12
CA TYR A 467 -18.54 1.40 -2.07
C TYR A 467 -19.16 2.74 -1.59
N SER A 468 -20.28 2.67 -0.87
CA SER A 468 -21.10 3.80 -0.40
C SER A 468 -20.39 4.62 0.68
N LEU A 469 -20.75 5.90 0.80
CA LEU A 469 -20.51 6.67 2.01
C LEU A 469 -21.58 6.26 3.02
N VAL A 470 -21.20 5.63 4.14
CA VAL A 470 -22.17 5.29 5.18
C VAL A 470 -21.46 5.11 6.52
N MET A 471 -22.00 5.76 7.55
CA MET A 471 -21.55 5.60 8.92
C MET A 471 -22.21 4.38 9.59
N GLY A 472 -21.42 3.64 10.36
CA GLY A 472 -21.81 2.45 11.10
C GLY A 472 -21.51 1.15 10.38
N ALA A 473 -20.75 0.26 11.03
CA ALA A 473 -20.47 -1.09 10.52
C ALA A 473 -21.74 -1.91 10.25
N ASP A 474 -22.80 -1.68 11.04
CA ASP A 474 -24.09 -2.36 10.99
C ASP A 474 -25.10 -1.75 10.00
N ALA A 475 -24.67 -0.80 9.15
CA ALA A 475 -25.53 -0.24 8.12
C ALA A 475 -26.17 -1.35 7.27
N SER A 476 -27.47 -1.25 7.02
CA SER A 476 -28.18 -2.25 6.22
C SER A 476 -28.05 -1.94 4.73
N ARG A 477 -28.03 -3.00 3.92
CA ARG A 477 -27.96 -2.92 2.46
C ARG A 477 -29.15 -3.65 1.87
N GLN A 478 -29.61 -3.20 0.70
CA GLN A 478 -30.58 -3.91 -0.11
C GLN A 478 -30.24 -3.76 -1.59
N TRP A 479 -29.94 -4.88 -2.24
CA TRP A 479 -29.60 -4.97 -3.65
C TRP A 479 -30.80 -5.42 -4.47
N SER A 480 -30.96 -4.82 -5.66
CA SER A 480 -31.87 -5.30 -6.68
C SER A 480 -31.28 -5.11 -8.08
N PHE A 481 -31.77 -5.91 -9.02
CA PHE A 481 -31.16 -6.10 -10.34
C PHE A 481 -32.27 -6.14 -11.38
N SER A 482 -32.05 -5.48 -12.51
CA SER A 482 -32.98 -5.48 -13.63
C SER A 482 -32.22 -5.68 -14.95
N PRO A 483 -32.42 -6.79 -15.68
CA PRO A 483 -33.32 -7.91 -15.39
C PRO A 483 -33.02 -8.68 -14.10
N GLN A 484 -33.96 -9.51 -13.65
CA GLN A 484 -33.76 -10.37 -12.49
C GLN A 484 -32.67 -11.43 -12.77
N PRO A 485 -31.63 -11.55 -11.93
CA PRO A 485 -30.58 -12.55 -12.10
C PRO A 485 -31.12 -13.94 -11.76
N ALA A 486 -30.43 -14.97 -12.26
CA ALA A 486 -30.73 -16.36 -11.93
C ALA A 486 -30.47 -16.69 -10.45
N TRP A 487 -29.44 -16.06 -9.85
CA TRP A 487 -29.10 -16.26 -8.44
C TRP A 487 -28.37 -15.07 -7.84
N ILE A 488 -28.58 -14.87 -6.53
CA ILE A 488 -27.83 -13.95 -5.68
C ILE A 488 -27.57 -14.64 -4.34
N SER A 489 -26.36 -14.48 -3.77
CA SER A 489 -26.02 -15.03 -2.46
C SER A 489 -26.95 -14.51 -1.36
N SER A 490 -27.09 -13.19 -1.29
CA SER A 490 -27.95 -12.47 -0.34
C SER A 490 -28.14 -11.04 -0.82
N PRO A 491 -29.39 -10.54 -0.95
CA PRO A 491 -29.63 -9.15 -1.35
C PRO A 491 -29.32 -8.16 -0.22
N SER A 492 -28.99 -8.60 0.99
CA SER A 492 -28.69 -7.73 2.13
C SER A 492 -27.21 -7.69 2.52
N ASP A 493 -26.36 -8.46 1.84
CA ASP A 493 -24.93 -8.50 2.14
C ASP A 493 -24.23 -7.25 1.63
N ARG A 494 -23.12 -6.88 2.29
CA ARG A 494 -22.18 -5.86 1.80
C ARG A 494 -21.62 -6.25 0.43
N HIS A 495 -21.27 -7.52 0.28
CA HIS A 495 -20.54 -8.08 -0.85
C HIS A 495 -21.29 -9.25 -1.54
N PRO A 496 -22.45 -9.03 -2.18
CA PRO A 496 -23.21 -10.13 -2.74
C PRO A 496 -22.54 -10.70 -3.99
N ARG A 497 -22.71 -12.01 -4.18
CA ARG A 497 -22.32 -12.72 -5.40
C ARG A 497 -23.55 -12.97 -6.25
N VAL A 498 -23.44 -12.73 -7.56
CA VAL A 498 -24.56 -12.79 -8.49
C VAL A 498 -24.22 -13.65 -9.70
N VAL A 499 -25.17 -14.46 -10.15
CA VAL A 499 -25.13 -15.14 -11.45
C VAL A 499 -26.35 -14.69 -12.25
N PHE A 500 -26.11 -14.03 -13.38
CA PHE A 500 -27.16 -13.39 -14.17
C PHE A 500 -28.01 -14.38 -14.97
N GLY A 501 -27.42 -15.46 -15.48
CA GLY A 501 -28.10 -16.55 -16.18
C GLY A 501 -28.43 -16.29 -17.66
N ASN A 502 -28.76 -15.05 -18.03
CA ASN A 502 -29.01 -14.67 -19.42
C ASN A 502 -28.06 -13.56 -19.89
N GLU A 503 -27.75 -13.57 -21.18
CA GLU A 503 -27.04 -12.46 -21.83
C GLU A 503 -27.85 -11.17 -21.79
N GLY A 504 -27.15 -10.04 -21.81
CA GLY A 504 -27.77 -8.72 -21.87
C GLY A 504 -27.16 -7.73 -20.89
N SER A 505 -27.77 -6.56 -20.86
CA SER A 505 -27.40 -5.46 -19.98
C SER A 505 -28.20 -5.53 -18.67
N TYR A 506 -27.54 -5.33 -17.53
CA TYR A 506 -28.17 -5.31 -16.22
C TYR A 506 -27.95 -3.96 -15.53
N ASP A 507 -29.06 -3.39 -15.06
CA ASP A 507 -29.09 -2.28 -14.12
C ASP A 507 -28.99 -2.85 -12.70
N VAL A 508 -28.23 -2.17 -11.84
CA VAL A 508 -28.08 -2.56 -10.42
C VAL A 508 -28.48 -1.39 -9.54
N THR A 509 -29.32 -1.69 -8.56
CA THR A 509 -29.76 -0.73 -7.56
C THR A 509 -29.27 -1.18 -6.19
N LEU A 510 -28.58 -0.28 -5.49
CA LEU A 510 -28.19 -0.43 -4.10
C LEU A 510 -28.94 0.61 -3.26
N THR A 511 -29.61 0.15 -2.21
CA THR A 511 -30.09 0.99 -1.11
C THR A 511 -29.23 0.72 0.13
N VAL A 512 -28.70 1.78 0.74
CA VAL A 512 -28.04 1.72 2.05
C VAL A 512 -28.89 2.46 3.07
N THR A 513 -28.96 1.96 4.30
CA THR A 513 -29.66 2.62 5.40
C THR A 513 -28.80 2.55 6.66
N ASP A 514 -28.52 3.73 7.22
CA ASP A 514 -27.70 3.88 8.43
C ASP A 514 -28.46 3.45 9.71
N ALA A 515 -27.78 3.50 10.85
CA ALA A 515 -28.37 3.13 12.14
C ALA A 515 -29.45 4.11 12.64
N LEU A 516 -29.51 5.33 12.09
CA LEU A 516 -30.53 6.35 12.40
C LEU A 516 -31.80 6.18 11.53
N GLY A 517 -31.74 5.31 10.53
CA GLY A 517 -32.83 5.04 9.60
C GLY A 517 -32.85 5.98 8.38
N ASN A 518 -31.82 6.81 8.15
CA ASN A 518 -31.71 7.54 6.89
C ASN A 518 -31.21 6.60 5.81
N SER A 519 -31.71 6.80 4.58
CA SER A 519 -31.44 5.90 3.46
C SER A 519 -31.08 6.65 2.20
N SER A 520 -30.17 6.09 1.41
CA SER A 520 -29.88 6.52 0.05
C SER A 520 -30.00 5.34 -0.91
N THR A 521 -30.41 5.61 -2.15
CA THR A 521 -30.59 4.60 -3.20
C THR A 521 -30.00 5.10 -4.50
N LYS A 522 -29.14 4.29 -5.12
CA LYS A 522 -28.54 4.57 -6.43
C LYS A 522 -28.78 3.41 -7.37
N THR A 523 -29.33 3.72 -8.54
CA THR A 523 -29.44 2.79 -9.67
C THR A 523 -28.41 3.17 -10.71
N VAL A 524 -27.52 2.24 -11.03
CA VAL A 524 -26.58 2.40 -12.14
C VAL A 524 -27.09 1.58 -13.31
N ALA A 525 -27.49 2.29 -14.35
CA ALA A 525 -28.00 1.67 -15.57
C ALA A 525 -26.86 0.95 -16.31
N SER A 526 -27.11 -0.27 -16.75
CA SER A 526 -26.22 -1.03 -17.62
C SER A 526 -24.78 -1.19 -17.08
N ILE A 527 -24.66 -1.28 -15.74
CA ILE A 527 -23.36 -1.42 -15.06
C ILE A 527 -22.65 -2.72 -15.43
N VAL A 528 -23.40 -3.76 -15.80
CA VAL A 528 -22.81 -5.01 -16.29
C VAL A 528 -23.41 -5.39 -17.64
N GLN A 529 -22.53 -5.67 -18.61
CA GLN A 529 -22.85 -6.34 -19.87
C GLN A 529 -22.46 -7.82 -19.79
N VAL A 530 -23.45 -8.70 -19.89
CA VAL A 530 -23.29 -10.15 -19.73
C VAL A 530 -23.29 -10.84 -21.10
N GLY A 531 -22.24 -11.59 -21.39
CA GLY A 531 -22.11 -12.39 -22.60
C GLY A 531 -22.98 -13.66 -22.62
N ALA A 532 -23.08 -14.27 -23.79
CA ALA A 532 -23.89 -15.48 -24.01
C ALA A 532 -23.44 -16.66 -23.14
N ALA A 533 -24.40 -17.46 -22.67
CA ALA A 533 -24.12 -18.73 -21.99
C ALA A 533 -23.23 -19.66 -22.84
N ALA A 534 -23.38 -19.61 -24.17
CA ALA A 534 -22.61 -20.38 -25.13
C ALA A 534 -21.09 -20.13 -25.02
N ASN A 535 -20.67 -18.97 -24.54
CA ASN A 535 -19.25 -18.64 -24.35
C ASN A 535 -18.56 -19.55 -23.32
N CYS A 536 -19.32 -20.09 -22.36
CA CYS A 536 -18.82 -21.00 -21.33
C CYS A 536 -19.36 -22.42 -21.45
N GLN A 537 -20.08 -22.74 -22.54
CA GLN A 537 -20.45 -24.13 -22.78
C GLN A 537 -19.24 -24.91 -23.23
N ALA A 538 -19.07 -26.10 -22.65
CA ALA A 538 -18.15 -27.08 -23.20
C ALA A 538 -18.51 -27.30 -24.68
N ALA A 539 -17.49 -27.40 -25.54
CA ALA A 539 -17.70 -27.66 -26.96
C ALA A 539 -18.64 -28.87 -27.13
N PRO A 540 -19.62 -28.80 -28.05
CA PRO A 540 -20.66 -29.84 -28.21
C PRO A 540 -20.08 -31.17 -28.68
N GLU A 541 -18.89 -31.12 -29.26
CA GLU A 541 -18.04 -32.29 -29.42
C GLU A 541 -17.14 -32.35 -28.19
N SER A 542 -17.36 -33.37 -27.36
CA SER A 542 -16.28 -33.84 -26.50
C SER A 542 -15.17 -34.24 -27.47
N GLY A 543 -14.18 -33.37 -27.67
CA GLY A 543 -12.87 -33.90 -27.96
C GLY A 543 -12.63 -34.96 -26.89
N ASP A 544 -12.26 -36.18 -27.28
CA ASP A 544 -11.72 -37.10 -26.30
C ASP A 544 -10.66 -36.31 -25.52
N ALA A 545 -10.75 -36.31 -24.19
CA ALA A 545 -9.64 -35.79 -23.39
C ALA A 545 -8.37 -36.44 -23.95
N LEU A 546 -7.39 -35.63 -24.35
CA LEU A 546 -6.21 -36.10 -25.04
C LEU A 546 -5.60 -37.27 -24.25
N TYR A 547 -5.81 -38.49 -24.73
CA TYR A 547 -5.28 -39.69 -24.10
C TYR A 547 -3.92 -40.01 -24.70
N CYS A 548 -2.88 -39.54 -24.04
CA CYS A 548 -1.51 -39.82 -24.42
C CYS A 548 -1.08 -41.18 -23.84
N SER A 549 -1.07 -42.23 -24.67
CA SER A 549 -0.46 -43.52 -24.33
C SER A 549 0.85 -43.74 -25.09
N GLY A 550 1.83 -44.36 -24.42
CA GLY A 550 3.19 -44.55 -24.97
C GLY A 550 4.11 -43.35 -24.75
N SER A 551 5.33 -43.42 -25.29
CA SER A 551 6.42 -42.49 -24.94
C SER A 551 6.48 -41.18 -25.73
N SER A 552 5.58 -40.93 -26.69
CA SER A 552 5.66 -39.78 -27.60
C SER A 552 4.30 -39.16 -27.98
N ALA A 553 3.22 -39.55 -27.31
CA ALA A 553 1.90 -39.04 -27.61
C ALA A 553 1.74 -37.61 -27.08
N HIS A 554 1.23 -36.72 -27.92
CA HIS A 554 0.93 -35.33 -27.58
C HIS A 554 -0.17 -34.81 -28.52
N GLY A 555 -0.86 -33.76 -28.12
CA GLY A 555 -1.78 -32.98 -28.95
C GLY A 555 -1.16 -31.63 -29.28
N ILE A 556 -1.46 -31.11 -30.45
CA ILE A 556 -1.03 -29.77 -30.88
C ILE A 556 -2.28 -28.93 -31.04
N THR A 557 -2.30 -27.76 -30.40
CA THR A 557 -3.28 -26.72 -30.67
C THR A 557 -2.73 -25.72 -31.67
N GLN A 558 -3.61 -24.98 -32.34
CA GLN A 558 -3.22 -23.81 -33.11
C GLN A 558 -2.59 -22.75 -32.20
N ASP A 559 -1.71 -21.94 -32.77
CA ASP A 559 -1.18 -20.74 -32.13
C ASP A 559 -2.34 -19.84 -31.69
N LEU A 560 -2.27 -19.32 -30.47
CA LEU A 560 -3.28 -18.40 -29.93
C LEU A 560 -3.16 -17.00 -30.55
N ASP A 561 -2.07 -16.72 -31.29
CA ASP A 561 -1.74 -15.41 -31.87
C ASP A 561 -1.71 -14.30 -30.80
N VAL A 562 -1.32 -14.69 -29.58
CA VAL A 562 -1.15 -13.81 -28.42
C VAL A 562 0.31 -13.78 -28.05
N THR A 563 0.91 -12.58 -28.10
CA THR A 563 2.23 -12.34 -27.52
C THR A 563 2.05 -11.81 -26.11
N SER A 564 2.35 -12.62 -25.09
CA SER A 564 2.28 -12.22 -23.69
C SER A 564 3.41 -12.87 -22.88
N ASN A 565 3.91 -12.16 -21.87
CA ASN A 565 4.77 -12.69 -20.82
C ASN A 565 3.98 -13.09 -19.56
N HIS A 566 2.65 -12.94 -19.58
CA HIS A 566 1.74 -13.32 -18.51
C HIS A 566 0.64 -14.23 -19.05
N PHE A 567 0.50 -15.43 -18.48
CA PHE A 567 -0.63 -16.30 -18.78
C PHE A 567 -1.04 -17.07 -17.53
N THR A 568 -2.34 -17.31 -17.38
CA THR A 568 -2.89 -18.25 -16.40
C THR A 568 -3.47 -19.42 -17.17
N ALA A 569 -3.12 -20.64 -16.77
CA ALA A 569 -3.68 -21.86 -17.35
C ALA A 569 -4.36 -22.68 -16.27
N MET A 570 -5.50 -23.27 -16.61
CA MET A 570 -6.18 -24.29 -15.80
C MET A 570 -6.35 -25.53 -16.67
N ALA A 571 -5.94 -26.69 -16.15
CA ALA A 571 -6.13 -27.97 -16.82
C ALA A 571 -6.51 -29.06 -15.81
N TRP A 572 -7.38 -29.97 -16.24
CA TRP A 572 -7.65 -31.21 -15.52
C TRP A 572 -6.80 -32.33 -16.12
N VAL A 573 -5.81 -32.81 -15.37
CA VAL A 573 -4.85 -33.81 -15.83
C VAL A 573 -4.92 -35.04 -14.94
N ARG A 574 -5.10 -36.22 -15.54
CA ARG A 574 -5.12 -37.50 -14.81
C ARG A 574 -3.93 -38.37 -15.25
N PRO A 575 -2.81 -38.39 -14.52
CA PRO A 575 -1.69 -39.28 -14.84
C PRO A 575 -2.04 -40.74 -14.53
N GLU A 576 -1.71 -41.65 -15.44
CA GLU A 576 -1.79 -43.10 -15.21
C GLU A 576 -0.45 -43.60 -14.65
N GLY A 577 -0.29 -43.52 -13.32
CA GLY A 577 0.96 -43.85 -12.62
C GLY A 577 1.96 -42.69 -12.57
N ILE A 578 3.20 -42.98 -12.18
CA ILE A 578 4.30 -42.00 -12.18
C ILE A 578 4.78 -41.80 -13.62
N GLN A 579 4.72 -40.57 -14.09
CA GLN A 579 5.15 -40.18 -15.43
C GLN A 579 6.67 -40.06 -15.50
N GLY A 580 7.21 -40.21 -16.70
CA GLY A 580 8.63 -39.94 -16.93
C GLY A 580 8.96 -38.49 -16.57
N GLY A 581 10.14 -38.24 -16.00
CA GLY A 581 10.60 -36.86 -15.77
C GLY A 581 10.57 -36.05 -17.06
N TYR A 582 10.10 -34.80 -16.98
CA TYR A 582 9.91 -33.88 -18.10
C TYR A 582 8.81 -34.25 -19.10
N THR A 583 7.87 -35.13 -18.70
CA THR A 583 6.65 -35.36 -19.50
C THR A 583 5.80 -34.08 -19.54
N GLY A 584 5.60 -33.51 -20.72
CA GLY A 584 4.86 -32.25 -20.89
C GLY A 584 3.39 -32.36 -20.51
N ILE A 585 2.86 -31.31 -19.87
CA ILE A 585 1.43 -31.12 -19.57
C ILE A 585 0.84 -30.14 -20.59
N VAL A 586 1.41 -28.93 -20.67
CA VAL A 586 1.12 -27.91 -21.69
C VAL A 586 2.44 -27.23 -22.00
N LEU A 587 2.95 -27.38 -23.23
CA LEU A 587 4.24 -26.86 -23.66
C LEU A 587 4.13 -26.18 -25.02
N ASP A 588 4.81 -25.05 -25.16
CA ASP A 588 5.15 -24.52 -26.47
C ASP A 588 6.02 -25.52 -27.24
N ALA A 589 5.64 -25.82 -28.48
CA ALA A 589 6.29 -26.87 -29.27
C ALA A 589 7.67 -26.46 -29.81
N SER A 590 7.96 -25.16 -29.92
CA SER A 590 9.23 -24.65 -30.46
C SER A 590 10.29 -24.47 -29.39
N GLU A 591 9.94 -23.75 -28.33
CA GLU A 591 10.86 -23.27 -27.31
C GLU A 591 10.79 -24.14 -26.05
N SER A 592 9.84 -25.09 -25.99
CA SER A 592 9.55 -25.88 -24.80
C SER A 592 9.35 -24.92 -23.62
N ALA A 593 8.25 -24.17 -23.62
CA ALA A 593 7.88 -23.25 -22.55
C ALA A 593 6.55 -23.72 -21.94
N GLY A 594 6.48 -23.92 -20.63
CA GLY A 594 5.23 -24.30 -19.95
C GLY A 594 5.42 -25.27 -18.79
N PHE A 595 4.46 -26.19 -18.63
CA PHE A 595 4.34 -27.08 -17.49
C PHE A 595 4.62 -28.54 -17.85
N ASN A 596 5.28 -29.28 -16.95
CA ASN A 596 5.65 -30.68 -17.12
C ASN A 596 5.53 -31.47 -15.79
N PHE A 597 5.58 -32.79 -15.85
CA PHE A 597 5.78 -33.64 -14.67
C PHE A 597 7.27 -33.81 -14.33
N ARG A 598 7.60 -33.82 -13.04
CA ARG A 598 8.91 -34.21 -12.49
C ARG A 598 8.80 -35.50 -11.67
N GLU A 599 9.83 -35.80 -10.89
CA GLU A 599 9.84 -37.00 -10.03
C GLU A 599 8.58 -37.05 -9.16
N ASN A 600 7.99 -38.25 -9.05
CA ASN A 600 6.75 -38.49 -8.30
C ASN A 600 5.54 -37.64 -8.75
N ASN A 601 5.47 -37.24 -10.03
CA ASN A 601 4.42 -36.39 -10.58
C ASN A 601 4.34 -34.99 -9.95
N GLN A 602 5.43 -34.48 -9.37
CA GLN A 602 5.52 -33.06 -9.03
C GLN A 602 5.34 -32.18 -10.27
N ILE A 603 4.77 -30.99 -10.10
CA ILE A 603 4.63 -30.03 -11.18
C ILE A 603 5.98 -29.34 -11.38
N GLY A 604 6.50 -29.43 -12.60
CA GLY A 604 7.61 -28.64 -13.09
C GLY A 604 7.12 -27.51 -13.99
N TYR A 605 7.92 -26.44 -14.03
CA TYR A 605 7.74 -25.31 -14.92
C TYR A 605 9.08 -24.98 -15.59
N HIS A 606 9.04 -24.61 -16.86
CA HIS A 606 10.22 -24.15 -17.59
C HIS A 606 9.88 -23.07 -18.63
N TRP A 607 10.83 -22.17 -18.84
CA TRP A 607 10.72 -21.06 -19.77
C TRP A 607 12.08 -20.84 -20.47
N PRO A 608 12.12 -20.36 -21.71
CA PRO A 608 13.36 -20.07 -22.42
C PRO A 608 14.26 -19.12 -21.63
N GLY A 609 15.52 -19.51 -21.42
CA GLY A 609 16.48 -18.76 -20.60
C GLY A 609 16.33 -18.94 -19.08
N GLY A 610 15.34 -19.70 -18.61
CA GLY A 610 15.08 -19.97 -17.19
C GLY A 610 15.76 -21.23 -16.63
N GLN A 611 15.63 -21.45 -15.32
CA GLN A 611 16.17 -22.62 -14.63
C GLN A 611 15.29 -23.87 -14.85
N TRP A 612 15.90 -25.02 -15.10
CA TRP A 612 15.23 -26.28 -15.51
C TRP A 612 14.84 -27.21 -14.34
N TRP A 613 14.87 -26.72 -13.11
CA TRP A 613 14.81 -27.58 -11.91
C TRP A 613 13.84 -27.12 -10.83
N TRP A 614 12.93 -26.19 -11.12
CA TRP A 614 11.87 -25.85 -10.16
C TRP A 614 10.91 -27.04 -9.98
N SER A 615 10.54 -27.32 -8.73
CA SER A 615 9.56 -28.34 -8.33
C SER A 615 8.59 -27.73 -7.34
N SER A 616 7.29 -28.03 -7.51
CA SER A 616 6.25 -27.78 -6.50
C SER A 616 6.37 -28.66 -5.27
#